data_AF-A0A414ZR42-F1
#
_entry.id   AF-A0A414ZR42-F1
#
_cell.length_a   1.000
_cell.length_b   1.000
_cell.length_c   1.000
_cell.angle_alpha   90.00
_cell.angle_beta   90.00
_cell.angle_gamma   90.00
#
_symmetry.space_group_name_H-M   'P 1'
#
loop_
_entity.id
_entity.type
_entity.pdbx_description
1 polymer ?
#
loop_
_entity_poly.entity_id
_entity_poly.type
_entity_poly.pdbx_seq_one_letter_code
_entity_poly.pdbx_strand_id
1 'polypeptide(L)'
;MEYAIVSNNGVYIRLNNGQPVACSKKIRDTFSKQKAENILEHLPKSMRRLHFKLECIPDIKMETPVERIVKATKTSIKGNDGYEVAESVKSWIDKFGECERILSDAAKRYKELEIELKRADEELIDILHEVELEKPVDLYRGWIFYKRIRTNRKNRRNLKDEMVIIHNVIVEVDTTKVSKERTQKAINGLFSRKYRYRIVEVENGE
;
A
#
# COMPACT_ATOMS: atom_id res chain seq x y z
N MET A 1 -26.29 -27.47 -33.73
CA MET A 1 -27.24 -27.16 -32.65
C MET A 1 -27.00 -28.08 -31.48
N GLU A 2 -26.34 -27.54 -30.47
CA GLU A 2 -26.09 -28.21 -29.20
C GLU A 2 -27.14 -27.78 -28.17
N TYR A 3 -27.56 -28.72 -27.33
CA TYR A 3 -28.57 -28.51 -26.30
C TYR A 3 -27.95 -28.75 -24.92
N ALA A 4 -28.33 -27.93 -23.95
CA ALA A 4 -28.06 -28.18 -22.53
C ALA A 4 -29.38 -28.45 -21.80
N ILE A 5 -29.33 -29.29 -20.78
CA ILE A 5 -30.48 -29.59 -19.92
C ILE A 5 -30.38 -28.72 -18.66
N VAL A 6 -31.38 -27.87 -18.43
CA VAL A 6 -31.36 -26.82 -17.41
C VAL A 6 -32.63 -26.85 -16.56
N SER A 7 -32.48 -26.71 -15.25
CA SER A 7 -33.59 -26.52 -14.31
C SER A 7 -33.88 -25.05 -14.11
N ASN A 8 -35.12 -24.69 -13.77
CA ASN A 8 -35.52 -23.34 -13.38
C ASN A 8 -34.64 -22.73 -12.26
N ASN A 9 -33.99 -23.57 -11.45
CA ASN A 9 -33.13 -23.16 -10.34
C ASN A 9 -31.65 -22.95 -10.75
N GLY A 10 -31.34 -22.87 -12.05
CA GLY A 10 -29.97 -22.63 -12.53
C GLY A 10 -29.01 -23.83 -12.41
N VAL A 11 -29.56 -25.04 -12.29
CA VAL A 11 -28.81 -26.30 -12.21
C VAL A 11 -28.76 -26.96 -13.59
N TYR A 12 -27.59 -27.48 -13.96
CA TYR A 12 -27.32 -28.12 -15.25
C TYR A 12 -27.04 -29.61 -15.11
N ILE A 13 -27.13 -30.39 -16.18
CA ILE A 13 -26.78 -31.82 -16.17
C ILE A 13 -25.46 -32.07 -16.89
N ARG A 14 -24.63 -32.95 -16.30
CA ARG A 14 -23.48 -33.59 -16.95
C ARG A 14 -23.59 -35.11 -16.83
N LEU A 15 -22.99 -35.86 -17.73
CA LEU A 15 -22.90 -37.33 -17.63
C LEU A 15 -21.59 -37.72 -16.97
N ASN A 16 -21.67 -38.39 -15.81
CA ASN A 16 -20.52 -39.03 -15.18
C ASN A 16 -20.66 -40.55 -15.36
N ASN A 17 -19.77 -41.17 -16.14
CA ASN A 17 -19.83 -42.61 -16.46
C ASN A 17 -21.22 -43.09 -16.93
N GLY A 18 -21.90 -42.28 -17.75
CA GLY A 18 -23.22 -42.61 -18.31
C GLY A 18 -24.42 -42.29 -17.39
N GLN A 19 -24.20 -41.85 -16.14
CA GLN A 19 -25.29 -41.41 -15.25
C GLN A 19 -25.42 -39.87 -15.24
N PRO A 20 -26.65 -39.32 -15.28
CA PRO A 20 -26.87 -37.89 -15.22
C PRO A 20 -26.67 -37.35 -13.79
N VAL A 21 -25.80 -36.35 -13.65
CA VAL A 21 -25.47 -35.69 -12.37
C VAL A 21 -25.72 -34.18 -12.50
N ALA A 22 -26.32 -33.60 -11.46
CA ALA A 22 -26.52 -32.16 -11.35
C ALA A 22 -25.18 -31.41 -11.18
N CYS A 23 -24.99 -30.31 -11.90
CA CYS A 23 -23.74 -29.57 -11.95
C CYS A 23 -23.96 -28.06 -12.20
N SER A 24 -22.89 -27.28 -12.09
CA SER A 24 -22.90 -25.83 -12.33
C SER A 24 -22.63 -25.50 -13.80
N LYS A 25 -22.99 -24.28 -14.23
CA LYS A 25 -22.90 -23.82 -15.63
C LYS A 25 -21.53 -24.01 -16.29
N LYS A 26 -20.43 -23.98 -15.51
CA LYS A 26 -19.05 -24.05 -16.03
C LYS A 26 -18.64 -25.44 -16.49
N ILE A 27 -19.26 -26.49 -15.95
CA ILE A 27 -18.88 -27.90 -16.15
C ILE A 27 -20.01 -28.71 -16.78
N ARG A 28 -20.98 -28.03 -17.40
CA ARG A 28 -22.13 -28.65 -18.05
C ARG A 28 -21.70 -29.33 -19.35
N ASP A 29 -22.33 -30.45 -19.65
CA ASP A 29 -22.18 -31.10 -20.95
C ASP A 29 -23.20 -30.54 -21.95
N THR A 30 -22.84 -30.61 -23.22
CA THR A 30 -23.73 -30.33 -24.34
C THR A 30 -24.08 -31.62 -25.07
N PHE A 31 -25.31 -31.70 -25.57
CA PHE A 31 -25.87 -32.91 -26.17
C PHE A 31 -26.55 -32.59 -27.50
N SER A 32 -26.63 -33.57 -28.38
CA SER A 32 -27.55 -33.52 -29.51
C SER A 32 -29.00 -33.57 -29.01
N LYS A 33 -29.94 -33.03 -29.79
CA LYS A 33 -31.36 -32.96 -29.41
C LYS A 33 -31.92 -34.31 -28.94
N GLN A 34 -31.73 -35.35 -29.73
CA GLN A 34 -32.21 -36.71 -29.44
C GLN A 34 -31.59 -37.27 -28.16
N LYS A 35 -30.29 -37.05 -27.94
CA LYS A 35 -29.60 -37.51 -26.73
C LYS A 35 -30.11 -36.76 -25.49
N ALA A 36 -30.36 -35.46 -25.62
CA ALA A 36 -30.87 -34.63 -24.53
C ALA A 36 -32.31 -35.02 -24.14
N GLU A 37 -33.17 -35.32 -25.11
CA GLU A 37 -34.54 -35.80 -24.90
C GLU A 37 -34.55 -37.17 -24.19
N ASN A 38 -33.72 -38.12 -24.66
CA ASN A 38 -33.59 -39.44 -24.04
C ASN A 38 -33.14 -39.35 -22.57
N ILE A 39 -32.18 -38.48 -22.27
CA ILE A 39 -31.69 -38.25 -20.90
C ILE A 39 -32.80 -37.65 -20.03
N LEU A 40 -33.58 -36.71 -20.56
CA LEU A 40 -34.68 -36.05 -19.84
C LEU A 40 -35.80 -37.04 -19.47
N GLU A 41 -36.14 -37.94 -20.38
CA GLU A 41 -37.17 -38.98 -20.18
C GLU A 41 -36.76 -40.01 -19.10
N HIS A 42 -35.47 -40.36 -19.05
CA HIS A 42 -34.94 -41.41 -18.18
C HIS A 42 -34.23 -40.88 -16.91
N LEU A 43 -34.57 -39.67 -16.46
CA LEU A 43 -33.95 -39.10 -15.26
C LEU A 43 -34.30 -39.88 -13.98
N PRO A 44 -33.33 -40.02 -13.04
CA PRO A 44 -33.59 -40.55 -11.70
C PRO A 44 -34.75 -39.82 -11.01
N LYS A 45 -35.55 -40.55 -10.21
CA LYS A 45 -36.75 -40.01 -9.52
C LYS A 45 -36.45 -38.75 -8.70
N SER A 46 -35.26 -38.68 -8.08
CA SER A 46 -34.80 -37.52 -7.30
C SER A 46 -34.62 -36.25 -8.15
N MET A 47 -34.19 -36.40 -9.42
CA MET A 47 -33.90 -35.29 -10.34
C MET A 47 -35.13 -34.81 -11.11
N ARG A 48 -36.15 -35.66 -11.31
CA ARG A 48 -37.41 -35.26 -11.97
C ARG A 48 -38.14 -34.13 -11.23
N ARG A 49 -38.00 -34.06 -9.90
CA ARG A 49 -38.56 -32.98 -9.07
C ARG A 49 -37.97 -31.59 -9.38
N LEU A 50 -36.81 -31.52 -10.04
CA LEU A 50 -36.13 -30.26 -10.36
C LEU A 50 -36.60 -29.64 -11.70
N HIS A 51 -37.61 -30.22 -12.37
CA HIS A 51 -38.26 -29.66 -13.56
C HIS A 51 -37.26 -29.19 -14.65
N PHE A 52 -36.40 -30.11 -15.09
CA PHE A 52 -35.44 -29.86 -16.15
C PHE A 52 -36.12 -29.63 -17.51
N LYS A 53 -35.53 -28.75 -18.33
CA LYS A 53 -35.97 -28.41 -19.68
C LYS A 53 -34.78 -28.39 -20.64
N LEU A 54 -35.06 -28.58 -21.92
CA LEU A 54 -34.08 -28.43 -23.00
C LEU A 54 -33.89 -26.93 -23.29
N GLU A 55 -32.65 -26.46 -23.26
CA GLU A 55 -32.27 -25.13 -23.74
C GLU A 55 -31.36 -25.29 -24.97
N CYS A 56 -31.75 -24.71 -26.11
CA CYS A 56 -30.91 -24.66 -27.30
C CYS A 56 -29.80 -23.64 -27.05
N ILE A 57 -28.54 -24.04 -27.25
CA ILE A 57 -27.40 -23.13 -27.22
C ILE A 57 -27.17 -22.66 -28.66
N PRO A 58 -27.40 -21.38 -28.99
CA PRO A 58 -27.08 -20.85 -30.30
C PRO A 58 -25.56 -20.90 -30.51
N ASP A 59 -25.10 -21.36 -31.68
CA ASP A 59 -23.68 -21.49 -32.05
C ASP A 59 -22.94 -20.14 -32.16
N ILE A 60 -23.61 -19.00 -31.92
CA ILE A 60 -23.05 -17.66 -32.04
C ILE A 60 -23.16 -16.96 -30.70
N LYS A 61 -22.02 -16.72 -30.05
CA LYS A 61 -21.87 -15.70 -28.99
C LYS A 61 -22.04 -14.31 -29.61
N MET A 62 -23.28 -13.93 -29.94
CA MET A 62 -23.56 -12.54 -30.29
C MET A 62 -23.64 -11.75 -28.98
N GLU A 63 -22.58 -10.99 -28.69
CA GLU A 63 -22.61 -9.99 -27.63
C GLU A 63 -23.76 -9.02 -27.93
N THR A 64 -24.65 -8.84 -26.96
CA THR A 64 -25.77 -7.90 -27.11
C THR A 64 -25.23 -6.48 -27.29
N PRO A 65 -25.94 -5.57 -28.01
CA PRO A 65 -25.53 -4.16 -28.11
C PRO A 65 -25.29 -3.52 -26.73
N VAL A 66 -26.05 -3.93 -25.71
CA VAL A 66 -25.90 -3.51 -24.31
C VAL A 66 -24.58 -4.01 -23.70
N GLU A 67 -24.17 -5.25 -23.94
CA GLU A 67 -22.87 -5.77 -23.50
C GLU A 67 -21.69 -5.09 -24.21
N ARG A 68 -21.85 -4.73 -25.50
CA ARG A 68 -20.90 -3.89 -26.24
C ARG A 68 -20.78 -2.49 -25.62
N ILE A 69 -21.89 -1.85 -25.27
CA ILE A 69 -21.91 -0.52 -24.63
C ILE A 69 -21.32 -0.58 -23.21
N VAL A 70 -21.62 -1.62 -22.43
CA VAL A 70 -21.08 -1.80 -21.07
C VAL A 70 -19.59 -2.18 -21.09
N LYS A 71 -19.11 -2.90 -22.12
CA LYS A 71 -17.66 -3.08 -22.37
C LYS A 71 -17.01 -1.77 -22.80
N ALA A 72 -17.63 -1.02 -23.71
CA ALA A 72 -17.12 0.25 -24.24
C ALA A 72 -17.05 1.37 -23.18
N THR A 73 -17.97 1.38 -22.21
CA THR A 73 -17.96 2.33 -21.08
C THR A 73 -17.01 1.91 -19.94
N LYS A 74 -16.65 0.63 -19.84
CA LYS A 74 -15.55 0.14 -18.99
C LYS A 74 -14.15 0.31 -19.61
N THR A 75 -14.04 0.97 -20.76
CA THR A 75 -12.74 1.22 -21.40
C THR A 75 -12.02 2.36 -20.70
N SER A 76 -11.34 2.05 -19.58
CA SER A 76 -10.28 2.92 -19.10
C SER A 76 -9.23 3.04 -20.19
N ILE A 77 -9.05 4.23 -20.76
CA ILE A 77 -7.96 4.46 -21.71
C ILE A 77 -6.66 4.37 -20.91
N LYS A 78 -5.76 3.48 -21.32
CA LYS A 78 -4.35 3.54 -20.93
C LYS A 78 -3.80 4.82 -21.59
N GLY A 79 -3.80 5.91 -20.84
CA GLY A 79 -3.33 7.19 -21.36
C GLY A 79 -1.97 7.48 -20.76
N ASN A 80 -0.90 7.27 -21.55
CA ASN A 80 0.30 8.12 -21.48
C ASN A 80 1.34 7.89 -22.59
N ASP A 81 0.94 7.41 -23.77
CA ASP A 81 1.87 7.33 -24.89
C ASP A 81 2.29 8.76 -25.28
N GLY A 82 3.57 9.11 -25.04
CA GLY A 82 4.14 10.42 -25.35
C GLY A 82 4.10 11.49 -24.24
N TYR A 83 3.74 11.16 -23.00
CA TYR A 83 3.82 12.11 -21.89
C TYR A 83 5.22 12.23 -21.31
N GLU A 84 5.71 13.46 -21.24
CA GLU A 84 6.95 13.82 -20.54
C GLU A 84 6.65 14.55 -19.25
N VAL A 85 7.32 14.13 -18.17
CA VAL A 85 7.21 14.80 -16.87
C VAL A 85 7.94 16.14 -16.95
N ALA A 86 7.23 17.23 -16.65
CA ALA A 86 7.80 18.57 -16.58
C ALA A 86 8.96 18.65 -15.57
N GLU A 87 9.95 19.48 -15.87
CA GLU A 87 11.14 19.64 -15.03
C GLU A 87 10.78 20.13 -13.61
N SER A 88 9.76 20.99 -13.49
CA SER A 88 9.23 21.42 -12.21
C SER A 88 8.79 20.26 -11.30
N VAL A 89 8.26 19.17 -11.89
CA VAL A 89 7.85 17.97 -11.14
C VAL A 89 9.05 17.12 -10.76
N LYS A 90 10.04 16.97 -11.65
CA LYS A 90 11.28 16.24 -11.35
C LYS A 90 12.09 16.92 -10.25
N SER A 91 12.10 18.26 -10.20
CA SER A 91 12.84 19.03 -9.19
C SER A 91 12.47 18.69 -7.75
N TRP A 92 11.25 18.19 -7.51
CA TRP A 92 10.81 17.78 -6.17
C TRP A 92 11.53 16.53 -5.66
N ILE A 93 12.06 15.67 -6.54
CA ILE A 93 12.87 14.51 -6.17
C ILE A 93 14.10 14.97 -5.38
N ASP A 94 14.79 15.99 -5.89
CA ASP A 94 16.02 16.47 -5.28
C ASP A 94 15.73 17.30 -4.04
N LYS A 95 14.71 18.16 -4.06
CA LYS A 95 14.27 18.94 -2.87
C LYS A 95 13.90 18.03 -1.70
N PHE A 96 13.12 16.98 -1.93
CA PHE A 96 12.78 16.03 -0.87
C PHE A 96 13.96 15.14 -0.48
N GLY A 97 14.84 14.78 -1.41
CA GLY A 97 16.10 14.10 -1.09
C GLY A 97 17.03 14.93 -0.20
N GLU A 98 17.11 16.25 -0.42
CA GLU A 98 17.84 17.16 0.47
C GLU A 98 17.23 17.20 1.87
N CYS A 99 15.90 17.29 1.97
CA CYS A 99 15.20 17.26 3.26
C CYS A 99 15.45 15.94 4.00
N GLU A 100 15.38 14.79 3.30
CA GLU A 100 15.69 13.47 3.86
C GLU A 100 17.11 13.42 4.43
N ARG A 101 18.10 13.96 3.69
CA ARG A 101 19.49 14.05 4.16
C ARG A 101 19.61 14.92 5.43
N ILE A 102 19.02 16.11 5.43
CA ILE A 102 19.04 17.02 6.59
C ILE A 102 18.46 16.33 7.83
N LEU A 103 17.32 15.65 7.68
CA LEU A 103 16.68 14.93 8.79
C LEU A 103 17.53 13.75 9.28
N SER A 104 18.18 13.03 8.36
CA SER A 104 19.11 11.94 8.70
C SER A 104 20.34 12.46 9.46
N ASP A 105 20.91 13.58 9.01
CA ASP A 105 22.06 14.22 9.66
C ASP A 105 21.68 14.74 11.05
N ALA A 106 20.51 15.34 11.21
CA ALA A 106 19.99 15.74 12.52
C ALA A 106 19.80 14.54 13.47
N ALA A 107 19.29 13.41 12.97
CA ALA A 107 19.12 12.19 13.76
C ALA A 107 20.47 11.58 14.19
N LYS A 108 21.49 11.66 13.33
CA LYS A 108 22.86 11.25 13.70
C LYS A 108 23.44 12.17 14.76
N ARG A 109 23.33 13.49 14.56
CA ARG A 109 23.81 14.50 15.51
C ARG A 109 23.17 14.32 16.89
N TYR A 110 21.87 14.00 16.93
CA TYR A 110 21.19 13.70 18.19
C TYR A 110 21.83 12.53 18.96
N LYS A 111 22.19 11.44 18.26
CA LYS A 111 22.87 10.29 18.88
C LYS A 111 24.28 10.64 19.37
N GLU A 112 25.01 11.47 18.62
CA GLU A 112 26.32 11.97 19.04
C GLU A 112 26.19 12.81 20.32
N LEU A 113 25.18 13.69 20.38
CA LEU A 113 24.88 14.50 21.56
C LEU A 113 24.55 13.64 22.79
N GLU A 114 23.86 12.52 22.64
CA GLU A 114 23.62 11.58 23.76
C GLU A 114 24.93 11.02 24.33
N ILE A 115 25.88 10.69 23.45
CA ILE A 115 27.21 10.20 23.86
C ILE A 115 28.00 11.32 24.55
N GLU A 116 28.03 12.51 23.97
CA GLU A 116 28.70 13.69 24.53
C GLU A 116 28.10 14.07 25.90
N LEU A 117 26.78 13.99 26.04
CA LEU A 117 26.07 14.29 27.29
C LEU A 117 26.45 13.29 28.38
N LYS A 118 26.49 12.00 28.05
CA LYS A 118 26.91 10.94 28.98
C LYS A 118 28.34 11.19 29.45
N ARG A 119 29.26 11.47 28.53
CA ARG A 119 30.65 11.82 28.85
C ARG A 119 30.74 13.05 29.75
N ALA A 120 29.95 14.09 29.48
CA ALA A 120 29.93 15.29 30.33
C ALA A 120 29.43 15.00 31.75
N ASP A 121 28.55 14.01 31.93
CA ASP A 121 28.11 13.56 33.25
C ASP A 121 29.15 12.67 33.94
N GLU A 122 29.86 11.80 33.21
CA GLU A 122 31.02 11.05 33.72
C GLU A 122 32.15 11.99 34.17
N GLU A 123 32.50 12.98 33.36
CA GLU A 123 33.51 13.99 33.71
C GLU A 123 33.15 14.78 34.98
N LEU A 124 31.86 15.04 35.23
CA LEU A 124 31.45 15.67 36.47
C LEU A 124 31.71 14.74 37.67
N ILE A 125 31.36 13.46 37.54
CA ILE A 125 31.58 12.46 38.58
C ILE A 125 33.08 12.35 38.89
N ASP A 126 33.93 12.35 37.87
CA ASP A 126 35.39 12.34 38.04
C ASP A 126 35.87 13.57 38.84
N ILE A 127 35.39 14.78 38.49
CA ILE A 127 35.72 16.00 39.26
C ILE A 127 35.28 15.88 40.73
N LEU A 128 34.13 15.25 40.99
CA LEU A 128 33.63 15.07 42.35
C LEU A 128 34.47 14.04 43.13
N HIS A 129 34.86 12.94 42.50
CA HIS A 129 35.77 11.96 43.10
C HIS A 129 37.14 12.56 43.39
N GLU A 130 37.68 13.41 42.51
CA GLU A 130 38.93 14.14 42.77
C GLU A 130 38.79 15.00 44.04
N VAL A 131 37.67 15.71 44.21
CA VAL A 131 37.40 16.52 45.41
C VAL A 131 37.24 15.67 46.67
N GLU A 132 36.65 14.47 46.56
CA GLU A 132 36.45 13.55 47.68
C GLU A 132 37.76 12.90 48.15
N LEU A 133 38.62 12.49 47.22
CA LEU A 133 39.82 11.72 47.50
C LEU A 133 41.04 12.60 47.84
N GLU A 134 41.06 13.86 47.39
CA GLU A 134 42.13 14.79 47.74
C GLU A 134 42.05 15.25 49.20
N LYS A 135 43.22 15.57 49.77
CA LYS A 135 43.30 16.24 51.08
C LYS A 135 42.69 17.64 50.98
N PRO A 136 42.26 18.26 52.10
CA PRO A 136 41.76 19.62 52.12
C PRO A 136 42.68 20.57 51.34
N VAL A 137 42.11 21.19 50.31
CA VAL A 137 42.85 22.02 49.36
C VAL A 137 42.84 23.49 49.76
N ASP A 138 43.85 24.23 49.30
CA ASP A 138 43.88 25.68 49.42
C ASP A 138 42.78 26.36 48.56
N LEU A 139 42.59 27.66 48.79
CA LEU A 139 41.56 28.45 48.11
C LEU A 139 41.73 28.46 46.58
N TYR A 140 42.97 28.46 46.09
CA TYR A 140 43.25 28.51 44.66
C TYR A 140 42.85 27.20 43.96
N ARG A 141 43.23 26.05 44.55
CA ARG A 141 42.77 24.73 44.09
C ARG A 141 41.25 24.59 44.17
N GLY A 142 40.63 25.06 45.26
CA GLY A 142 39.17 25.12 45.38
C GLY A 142 38.52 25.91 44.23
N TRP A 143 39.09 27.05 43.86
CA TRP A 143 38.63 27.84 42.70
C TRP A 143 38.79 27.10 41.36
N ILE A 144 39.86 26.32 41.18
CA ILE A 144 40.04 25.48 39.99
C ILE A 144 38.92 24.44 39.86
N PHE A 145 38.60 23.73 40.94
CA PHE A 145 37.49 22.76 40.94
C PHE A 145 36.16 23.42 40.62
N TYR A 146 35.85 24.55 41.27
CA TYR A 146 34.66 25.35 40.95
C TYR A 146 34.61 25.72 39.46
N LYS A 147 35.71 26.20 38.88
CA LYS A 147 35.78 26.60 37.47
C LYS A 147 35.55 25.40 36.55
N ARG A 148 36.14 24.23 36.87
CA ARG A 148 35.94 22.97 36.12
C ARG A 148 34.49 22.52 36.16
N ILE A 149 33.88 22.45 37.34
CA ILE A 149 32.45 22.11 37.51
C ILE A 149 31.58 23.08 36.70
N ARG A 150 31.80 24.39 36.84
CA ARG A 150 31.01 25.41 36.13
C ARG A 150 31.13 25.27 34.62
N THR A 151 32.32 24.98 34.11
CA THR A 151 32.59 24.80 32.67
C THR A 151 31.88 23.56 32.16
N ASN A 152 32.01 22.44 32.86
CA ASN A 152 31.34 21.20 32.53
C ASN A 152 29.80 21.36 32.54
N ARG A 153 29.23 22.04 33.54
CA ARG A 153 27.78 22.29 33.61
C ARG A 153 27.26 23.26 32.54
N LYS A 154 28.08 24.21 32.10
CA LYS A 154 27.76 25.05 30.93
C LYS A 154 27.78 24.22 29.64
N ASN A 155 28.81 23.40 29.45
CA ASN A 155 28.92 22.51 28.29
C ASN A 155 27.69 21.60 28.21
N ARG A 156 27.35 20.92 29.31
CA ARG A 156 26.17 20.06 29.39
C ARG A 156 24.88 20.79 29.04
N ARG A 157 24.73 22.05 29.45
CA ARG A 157 23.55 22.86 29.12
C ARG A 157 23.46 23.09 27.63
N ASN A 158 24.56 23.52 26.99
CA ASN A 158 24.60 23.71 25.53
C ASN A 158 24.23 22.42 24.78
N LEU A 159 24.76 21.27 25.21
CA LEU A 159 24.41 19.97 24.63
C LEU A 159 22.89 19.70 24.72
N LYS A 160 22.31 19.91 25.91
CA LYS A 160 20.86 19.74 26.11
C LYS A 160 20.03 20.73 25.30
N ASP A 161 20.46 21.98 25.21
CA ASP A 161 19.77 23.01 24.44
C ASP A 161 19.72 22.60 22.96
N GLU A 162 20.84 22.15 22.39
CA GLU A 162 20.89 21.62 21.02
C GLU A 162 19.99 20.39 20.85
N MET A 163 20.05 19.43 21.78
CA MET A 163 19.19 18.24 21.76
C MET A 163 17.71 18.60 21.75
N VAL A 164 17.26 19.58 22.54
CA VAL A 164 15.86 20.04 22.57
C VAL A 164 15.44 20.57 21.20
N ILE A 165 16.27 21.39 20.56
CA ILE A 165 15.96 21.94 19.23
C ILE A 165 15.83 20.83 18.19
N ILE A 166 16.76 19.86 18.17
CA ILE A 166 16.72 18.75 17.23
C ILE A 166 15.51 17.84 17.49
N HIS A 167 15.26 17.49 18.75
CA HIS A 167 14.18 16.59 19.15
C HIS A 167 12.81 17.13 18.73
N ASN A 168 12.57 18.44 18.92
CA ASN A 168 11.31 19.08 18.56
C ASN A 168 10.93 18.91 17.08
N VAL A 169 11.91 18.77 16.18
CA VAL A 169 11.66 18.57 14.76
C VAL A 169 11.55 17.08 14.44
N ILE A 170 12.48 16.26 14.94
CA ILE A 170 12.56 14.85 14.56
C ILE A 170 11.34 14.05 15.04
N VAL A 171 10.78 14.38 16.20
CA VAL A 171 9.62 13.65 16.75
C VAL A 171 8.37 13.81 15.89
N GLU A 172 8.16 15.00 15.36
CA GLU A 172 6.95 15.35 14.60
C GLU A 172 7.06 14.95 13.12
N VAL A 173 8.28 14.78 12.61
CA VAL A 173 8.53 14.52 11.18
C VAL A 173 8.67 13.02 10.91
N ASP A 174 7.70 12.48 10.18
CA ASP A 174 7.79 11.12 9.64
C ASP A 174 8.74 11.10 8.42
N THR A 175 10.00 10.76 8.68
CA THR A 175 11.08 10.69 7.69
C THR A 175 10.76 9.74 6.52
N THR A 176 9.92 8.72 6.74
CA THR A 176 9.50 7.78 5.68
C THR A 176 8.62 8.43 4.61
N LYS A 177 8.02 9.59 4.91
CA LYS A 177 7.18 10.34 3.98
C LYS A 177 7.97 11.29 3.08
N VAL A 178 9.17 11.68 3.48
CA VAL A 178 10.01 12.66 2.78
C VAL A 178 11.03 11.97 1.86
N SER A 179 10.99 10.64 1.73
CA SER A 179 12.04 9.91 1.00
C SER A 179 12.05 10.18 -0.50
N LYS A 180 13.26 10.26 -1.06
CA LYS A 180 13.50 10.38 -2.50
C LYS A 180 12.84 9.24 -3.28
N GLU A 181 12.92 8.02 -2.75
CA GLU A 181 12.34 6.81 -3.35
C GLU A 181 10.81 6.90 -3.48
N ARG A 182 10.14 7.39 -2.44
CA ARG A 182 8.69 7.57 -2.44
C ARG A 182 8.26 8.60 -3.48
N THR A 183 8.99 9.71 -3.55
CA THR A 183 8.76 10.76 -4.54
C THR A 183 8.96 10.23 -5.96
N GLN A 184 10.03 9.48 -6.20
CA GLN A 184 10.29 8.82 -7.47
C GLN A 184 9.17 7.84 -7.85
N LYS A 185 8.67 7.05 -6.89
CA LYS A 185 7.56 6.12 -7.11
C LYS A 185 6.26 6.85 -7.49
N ALA A 186 5.98 7.98 -6.85
CA ALA A 186 4.82 8.81 -7.19
C ALA A 186 4.93 9.39 -8.61
N ILE A 187 6.13 9.85 -9.00
CA ILE A 187 6.42 10.34 -10.35
C ILE A 187 6.30 9.21 -11.38
N ASN A 188 6.82 8.02 -11.06
CA ASN A 188 6.68 6.84 -11.92
C ASN A 188 5.19 6.46 -12.10
N GLY A 189 4.37 6.65 -11.06
CA GLY A 189 2.93 6.45 -11.12
C GLY A 189 2.22 7.36 -12.13
N LEU A 190 2.77 8.55 -12.42
CA LEU A 190 2.22 9.47 -13.43
C LEU A 190 2.17 8.81 -14.81
N PHE A 191 3.19 8.01 -15.17
CA PHE A 191 3.25 7.31 -16.46
C PHE A 191 2.19 6.24 -16.62
N SER A 192 1.68 5.69 -15.52
CA SER A 192 0.71 4.59 -15.50
C SER A 192 -0.74 5.03 -15.31
N ARG A 193 -1.00 6.36 -15.33
CA ARG A 193 -2.32 6.92 -15.07
C ARG A 193 -3.34 6.41 -16.08
N LYS A 194 -4.55 6.12 -15.60
CA LYS A 194 -5.69 5.71 -16.42
C LYS A 194 -6.82 6.67 -16.19
N TYR A 195 -7.40 7.19 -17.26
CA TYR A 195 -8.60 8.00 -17.16
C TYR A 195 -9.84 7.10 -17.19
N ARG A 196 -10.81 7.39 -16.32
CA ARG A 196 -12.16 6.82 -16.38
C ARG A 196 -13.11 7.93 -16.76
N TYR A 197 -13.88 7.71 -17.82
CA TYR A 197 -14.91 8.63 -18.26
C TYR A 197 -15.95 8.83 -17.16
N ARG A 198 -16.38 10.09 -16.96
CA ARG A 198 -17.54 10.42 -16.14
C ARG A 198 -18.80 10.06 -16.93
N ILE A 199 -19.73 9.33 -16.32
CA ILE A 199 -21.03 9.02 -16.92
C ILE A 199 -21.93 10.23 -16.67
N VAL A 200 -22.42 10.86 -17.74
CA VAL A 200 -23.45 11.90 -17.66
C VAL A 200 -24.76 11.21 -18.01
N GLU A 201 -25.66 11.05 -17.04
CA GLU A 201 -27.03 10.60 -17.31
C GLU A 201 -27.74 11.74 -18.04
N VAL A 202 -28.02 11.54 -19.33
CA VAL A 202 -28.88 12.44 -20.08
C VAL A 202 -30.30 12.09 -19.68
N GLU A 203 -30.92 12.93 -18.85
CA GLU A 203 -32.38 12.91 -18.65
C GLU A 203 -33.02 13.20 -20.01
N ASN A 204 -33.45 12.14 -20.71
CA ASN A 204 -34.37 12.27 -21.82
C ASN A 204 -35.73 12.63 -21.20
N GLY A 205 -36.00 13.93 -21.10
CA GLY A 205 -37.33 14.43 -20.80
C GLY A 205 -38.29 14.02 -21.92
N GLU A 206 -39.21 13.12 -21.60
CA GLU A 206 -40.45 12.86 -22.34
C GLU A 206 -41.44 14.02 -22.17
#